data_AF-A0A0R3VVY5-F1
#
_entry.id   AF-A0A0R3VVY5-F1
#
_cell.length_a   1.000
_cell.length_b   1.000
_cell.length_c   1.000
_cell.angle_alpha   90.00
_cell.angle_beta   90.00
_cell.angle_gamma   90.00
#
_symmetry.space_group_name_H-M   'P 1'
#
loop_
_entity.id
_entity.type
_entity.pdbx_description
1 polymer ?
#
loop_
_entity_poly.entity_id
_entity_poly.type
_entity_poly.pdbx_seq_one_letter_code
_entity_poly.pdbx_strand_id
1 'polypeptide(L)'
;MYIDQKRSWFLHNGEHFERTDGGISVGSVIGVRLDCERGSLAYYLDDEPHGPIAFTGLSTGVYYPAISLNRDVQVTLRSGLEPPSSDSEDSDENTSPCPPLTSASLTAPALALTRPLSGKSNQSGPSQ
;
A
#
# COMPACT_ATOMS: atom_id res chain seq x y z
N MET A 1 -3.84 16.02 -3.81
CA MET A 1 -4.36 15.38 -5.03
C MET A 1 -5.88 15.50 -5.07
N TYR A 2 -6.45 15.76 -6.25
CA TYR A 2 -7.86 15.54 -6.57
C TYR A 2 -7.96 14.28 -7.41
N ILE A 3 -8.96 13.45 -7.16
CA ILE A 3 -9.14 12.20 -7.90
C ILE A 3 -10.63 11.91 -8.09
N ASP A 4 -11.00 11.50 -9.30
CA ASP A 4 -12.33 11.05 -9.67
C ASP A 4 -12.27 9.61 -10.21
N GLN A 5 -13.36 9.13 -10.83
CA GLN A 5 -13.43 7.75 -11.36
C GLN A 5 -12.55 7.48 -12.58
N LYS A 6 -12.02 8.52 -13.22
CA LYS A 6 -11.28 8.42 -14.49
C LYS A 6 -9.83 8.87 -14.36
N ARG A 7 -9.54 9.77 -13.42
CA ARG A 7 -8.32 10.57 -13.43
C ARG A 7 -8.02 11.23 -12.11
N SER A 8 -6.77 11.64 -11.95
CA SER A 8 -6.31 12.52 -10.88
C SER A 8 -5.52 13.73 -11.41
N TRP A 9 -5.33 14.71 -10.54
CA TRP A 9 -4.43 15.85 -10.75
C TRP A 9 -4.03 16.48 -9.43
N PHE A 10 -2.96 17.27 -9.44
CA PHE A 10 -2.56 18.11 -8.31
C PHE A 10 -3.11 19.52 -8.46
N LEU A 11 -3.44 20.14 -7.33
CA LEU A 11 -3.87 21.53 -7.25
C LEU A 11 -3.02 22.21 -6.18
N HIS A 12 -2.31 23.27 -6.56
CA HIS A 12 -1.54 24.09 -5.64
C HIS A 12 -1.56 25.55 -6.12
N ASN A 13 -1.77 26.49 -5.20
CA ASN A 13 -1.85 27.92 -5.52
C ASN A 13 -2.83 28.27 -6.67
N GLY A 14 -3.95 27.53 -6.77
CA GLY A 14 -4.95 27.70 -7.82
C GLY A 14 -4.58 27.07 -9.17
N GLU A 15 -3.38 26.49 -9.30
CA GLU A 15 -2.92 25.86 -10.54
C GLU A 15 -3.10 24.35 -10.51
N HIS A 16 -3.62 23.82 -11.63
CA HIS A 16 -3.79 22.39 -11.87
C HIS A 16 -2.59 21.85 -12.64
N PHE A 17 -1.95 20.79 -12.16
CA PHE A 17 -0.79 20.18 -12.80
C PHE A 17 -0.78 18.66 -12.63
N GLU A 18 0.05 17.99 -13.43
CA GLU A 18 0.27 16.53 -13.43
C GLU A 18 -1.03 15.73 -13.47
N ARG A 19 -1.72 15.89 -14.59
CA ARG A 19 -2.92 15.12 -14.88
C ARG A 19 -2.51 13.66 -15.16
N THR A 20 -3.06 12.74 -14.38
CA THR A 20 -2.78 11.30 -14.51
C THR A 20 -4.06 10.54 -14.81
N ASP A 21 -4.01 9.64 -15.79
CA ASP A 21 -5.10 8.74 -16.10
C ASP A 21 -5.15 7.58 -15.10
N GLY A 22 -6.36 7.04 -14.88
CA GLY A 22 -6.61 6.11 -13.78
C GLY A 22 -7.26 6.85 -12.62
N GLY A 23 -8.33 6.27 -12.09
CA GLY A 23 -9.15 6.89 -11.06
C GLY A 23 -9.57 5.87 -10.02
N ILE A 24 -10.47 6.27 -9.14
CA ILE A 24 -10.92 5.43 -8.03
C ILE A 24 -12.27 4.76 -8.29
N SER A 25 -12.43 3.59 -7.69
CA SER A 25 -13.72 2.90 -7.57
C SER A 25 -13.96 2.49 -6.12
N VAL A 26 -15.15 1.95 -5.82
CA VAL A 26 -15.44 1.43 -4.48
C VAL A 26 -14.48 0.28 -4.18
N GLY A 27 -13.74 0.41 -3.08
CA GLY A 27 -12.73 -0.57 -2.68
C GLY A 27 -11.29 -0.16 -3.04
N SER A 28 -11.10 0.85 -3.89
CA SER A 28 -9.76 1.38 -4.18
C SER A 28 -9.10 1.96 -2.93
N VAL A 29 -7.79 1.79 -2.82
CA VAL A 29 -6.96 2.30 -1.73
C VAL A 29 -6.04 3.40 -2.26
N ILE A 30 -6.09 4.58 -1.61
CA ILE A 30 -5.13 5.65 -1.87
C ILE A 30 -4.03 5.59 -0.83
N GLY A 31 -2.82 5.27 -1.28
CA GLY A 31 -1.60 5.37 -0.49
C GLY A 31 -1.04 6.79 -0.53
N VAL A 32 -0.50 7.24 0.60
CA VAL A 32 0.16 8.55 0.71
C VAL A 32 1.51 8.33 1.38
N ARG A 33 2.59 8.64 0.67
CA ARG A 33 3.95 8.57 1.20
C ARG A 33 4.50 9.97 1.40
N LEU A 34 4.72 10.33 2.66
CA LEU A 34 5.49 11.51 3.04
C LEU A 34 6.89 11.07 3.44
N ASP A 35 7.87 11.38 2.59
CA ASP A 35 9.28 11.18 2.89
C ASP A 35 9.81 12.44 3.59
N CYS A 36 9.93 12.37 4.92
CA CYS A 36 10.39 13.51 5.73
C CYS A 36 11.88 13.80 5.59
N GLU A 37 12.68 12.84 5.10
CA GLU A 37 14.12 13.02 4.91
C GLU A 37 14.38 13.74 3.58
N ARG A 38 13.73 13.27 2.51
CA ARG A 38 13.84 13.88 1.17
C ARG A 38 12.94 15.10 0.99
N GLY A 39 11.98 15.30 1.89
CA GLY A 39 10.97 16.36 1.79
C GLY A 39 10.09 16.19 0.56
N SER A 40 9.62 14.96 0.29
CA SER A 40 8.77 14.66 -0.86
C SER A 40 7.44 14.02 -0.48
N LEU A 41 6.42 14.25 -1.31
CA LEU A 41 5.08 13.68 -1.17
C LEU A 41 4.69 12.98 -2.47
N ALA A 42 4.35 11.69 -2.36
CA ALA A 42 3.91 10.86 -3.48
C ALA A 42 2.58 10.14 -3.14
N TYR A 43 1.83 9.79 -4.18
CA TYR A 43 0.54 9.11 -4.09
C TYR A 43 0.60 7.75 -4.79
N TYR A 44 -0.17 6.81 -4.25
CA TYR A 44 -0.30 5.45 -4.76
C TYR A 44 -1.78 5.12 -4.91
N LEU A 45 -2.10 4.30 -5.91
CA LEU A 45 -3.44 3.75 -6.14
C LEU A 45 -3.31 2.24 -6.15
N ASP A 46 -3.98 1.58 -5.21
CA ASP A 46 -3.97 0.12 -5.07
C ASP A 46 -2.53 -0.44 -5.01
N ASP A 47 -1.72 0.16 -4.14
CA ASP A 47 -0.30 -0.13 -3.88
C ASP A 47 0.67 0.17 -5.03
N GLU A 48 0.19 0.65 -6.18
CA GLU A 48 1.01 1.07 -7.32
C GLU A 48 1.23 2.59 -7.35
N PRO A 49 2.40 3.10 -7.80
CA PRO A 49 2.63 4.52 -7.97
C PRO A 49 1.57 5.17 -8.87
N HIS A 50 0.98 6.29 -8.42
CA HIS A 50 -0.07 6.98 -9.15
C HIS A 50 0.30 8.44 -9.43
N GLY A 51 0.80 8.67 -10.65
CA GLY A 51 1.32 9.96 -11.08
C GLY A 51 2.76 10.19 -10.59
N PRO A 52 3.33 11.37 -10.88
CA PRO A 52 4.68 11.72 -10.43
C PRO A 52 4.71 12.12 -8.95
N ILE A 53 5.91 12.39 -8.43
CA ILE A 53 6.09 13.01 -7.11
C ILE A 53 5.36 14.35 -7.11
N ALA A 54 4.39 14.51 -6.21
CA ALA A 54 3.49 15.66 -6.19
C ALA A 54 4.19 16.93 -5.71
N PHE A 55 5.06 16.80 -4.71
CA PHE A 55 5.80 17.91 -4.12
C PHE A 55 7.21 17.46 -3.70
N THR A 56 8.17 18.36 -3.85
CA THR A 56 9.55 18.22 -3.39
C THR A 56 9.96 19.46 -2.61
N GLY A 57 11.03 19.38 -1.81
CA GLY A 57 11.51 20.51 -1.02
C GLY A 57 10.55 20.92 0.10
N LEU A 58 9.73 19.99 0.60
CA LEU A 58 8.86 20.23 1.74
C LEU A 58 9.68 20.60 2.98
N SER A 59 9.34 21.73 3.60
CA SER A 59 10.08 22.25 4.77
C SER A 59 9.97 21.31 5.97
N THR A 60 11.00 21.23 6.81
CA THR A 60 10.90 20.48 8.07
C THR A 60 9.79 21.07 8.95
N GLY A 61 8.92 20.22 9.50
CA GLY A 61 7.81 20.67 10.32
C GLY A 61 6.80 19.59 10.64
N VAL A 62 5.70 20.00 11.25
CA VAL A 62 4.56 19.11 11.56
C VAL A 62 3.57 19.15 10.40
N TYR A 63 3.21 17.97 9.90
CA TYR A 63 2.23 17.78 8.85
C TYR A 63 0.98 17.11 9.41
N TYR A 64 -0.18 17.51 8.89
CA TYR A 64 -1.46 16.90 9.24
C TYR A 64 -2.08 16.27 7.99
N PRO A 65 -2.57 15.03 8.07
CA PRO A 65 -3.34 14.46 6.98
C PRO A 65 -4.64 15.26 6.82
N ALA A 66 -4.97 15.61 5.58
CA ALA A 66 -6.21 16.31 5.24
C ALA A 66 -6.91 15.59 4.09
N ILE A 67 -8.21 15.36 4.27
CA ILE A 67 -9.07 14.69 3.28
C ILE A 67 -10.34 15.53 3.14
N SER A 68 -10.74 15.80 1.90
CA SER A 68 -12.00 16.43 1.55
C SER A 68 -12.84 15.44 0.75
N LEU A 69 -14.12 15.34 1.06
CA LEU A 69 -15.03 14.36 0.45
C LEU A 69 -16.21 15.06 -0.22
N ASN A 70 -16.69 14.47 -1.31
CA ASN A 70 -17.97 14.84 -1.90
C ASN A 70 -19.13 14.25 -1.08
N ARG A 71 -20.35 14.74 -1.34
CA ARG A 71 -21.57 14.17 -0.77
C ARG A 71 -21.64 12.67 -1.10
N ASP A 72 -22.06 11.87 -0.12
CA ASP A 72 -22.25 10.42 -0.22
C ASP A 72 -20.97 9.60 -0.49
N VAL A 73 -19.79 10.20 -0.26
CA VAL A 73 -18.51 9.46 -0.26
C VAL A 73 -18.16 9.04 1.16
N GLN A 74 -17.83 7.77 1.34
CA GLN A 74 -17.31 7.21 2.59
C GLN A 74 -15.87 6.73 2.38
N VAL A 75 -15.02 6.97 3.38
CA VAL A 75 -13.64 6.49 3.40
C VAL A 75 -13.30 5.87 4.75
N THR A 76 -12.30 5.01 4.78
CA THR A 76 -11.68 4.52 6.01
C THR A 76 -10.22 4.93 6.01
N LEU A 77 -9.77 5.59 7.09
CA LEU A 77 -8.38 5.98 7.26
C LEU A 77 -7.63 4.86 7.98
N ARG A 78 -6.56 4.36 7.36
CA ARG A 78 -5.62 3.42 7.97
C ARG A 78 -4.30 4.13 8.18
N SER A 79 -3.91 4.33 9.44
CA SER A 79 -2.65 4.96 9.83
C SER A 79 -1.68 3.94 10.41
N GLY A 80 -0.40 4.30 10.51
CA GLY A 80 0.64 3.45 11.12
C GLY A 80 1.01 2.24 10.27
N LEU A 81 0.90 2.36 8.94
CA LEU A 81 1.41 1.37 8.01
C LEU A 81 2.93 1.47 7.92
N GLU A 82 3.59 0.34 7.66
CA GLU A 82 5.02 0.32 7.37
C GLU A 82 5.29 1.08 6.05
N PRO A 83 6.34 1.91 5.97
CA PRO A 83 6.73 2.54 4.71
C PRO A 83 7.02 1.50 3.61
N PRO A 84 6.66 1.77 2.35
CA PRO A 84 7.00 0.89 1.23
C PRO A 84 8.53 0.82 1.03
N SER A 85 9.04 -0.39 0.76
CA SER A 85 10.47 -0.63 0.48
C SER A 85 10.90 0.01 -0.84
N SER A 86 12.05 0.68 -0.84
CA SER A 86 12.59 1.42 -1.99
C SER A 86 13.09 0.55 -3.15
N ASP A 87 13.09 -0.79 -3.01
CA ASP A 87 13.85 -1.69 -3.89
C ASP A 87 13.08 -2.16 -5.15
N SER A 88 11.91 -1.59 -5.44
CA SER A 88 11.07 -2.03 -6.57
C SER A 88 11.34 -1.28 -7.88
N GLU A 89 12.27 -0.32 -7.92
CA GLU A 89 12.49 0.54 -9.11
C GLU A 89 13.62 0.06 -10.06
N ASP A 90 14.24 -1.12 -9.85
CA ASP A 90 15.43 -1.51 -10.63
C ASP A 90 15.53 -3.01 -10.99
N SER A 91 14.40 -3.69 -11.24
CA SER A 91 14.39 -5.07 -11.76
C SER A 91 14.03 -5.13 -13.24
N ASP A 92 14.84 -4.51 -14.09
CA ASP A 92 14.84 -4.82 -15.52
C ASP A 92 15.60 -6.13 -15.77
N GLU A 93 14.85 -7.08 -16.31
CA GLU A 93 15.21 -8.45 -16.66
C GLU A 93 16.37 -8.51 -17.67
N ASN A 94 17.57 -8.94 -17.24
CA ASN A 94 18.55 -9.51 -18.18
C ASN A 94 18.35 -11.03 -18.22
N THR A 95 17.60 -11.48 -19.23
CA THR A 95 17.35 -12.90 -19.50
C THR A 95 18.65 -13.63 -19.82
N SER A 96 18.95 -14.72 -19.11
CA SER A 96 19.82 -15.80 -19.59
C SER A 96 19.59 -17.07 -18.76
N PRO A 97 19.19 -18.21 -19.38
CA PRO A 97 18.93 -19.44 -18.66
C PRO A 97 20.22 -20.28 -18.52
N CYS A 98 20.61 -20.62 -17.30
CA CYS A 98 21.64 -21.63 -17.03
C CYS A 98 21.19 -22.63 -15.94
N PRO A 99 21.49 -23.94 -16.09
CA PRO A 99 20.78 -25.05 -15.47
C PRO A 99 21.26 -25.39 -14.03
N PRO A 100 20.55 -26.27 -13.28
CA PRO A 100 20.84 -26.48 -11.87
C PRO A 100 21.97 -27.50 -11.67
N LEU A 101 22.94 -27.18 -10.81
CA LEU A 101 23.87 -28.15 -10.25
C LEU A 101 24.03 -27.97 -8.74
N THR A 102 23.51 -28.99 -8.04
CA THR A 102 24.04 -29.65 -6.83
C THR A 102 24.23 -28.85 -5.52
N SER A 103 23.33 -29.17 -4.58
CA SER A 103 23.57 -29.56 -3.17
C SER A 103 24.55 -28.76 -2.30
N ALA A 104 24.00 -28.11 -1.27
CA ALA A 104 24.59 -28.13 0.06
C ALA A 104 23.49 -28.09 1.13
N SER A 105 23.50 -29.13 1.96
CA SER A 105 22.69 -29.29 3.17
C SER A 105 23.09 -28.28 4.25
N LEU A 106 22.11 -27.60 4.85
CA LEU A 106 22.21 -27.07 6.21
C LEU A 106 20.88 -27.33 6.93
N THR A 107 20.86 -28.39 7.71
CA THR A 107 19.77 -28.75 8.62
C THR A 107 19.67 -27.72 9.74
N ALA A 108 18.54 -27.03 9.86
CA ALA A 108 18.15 -26.31 11.08
C ALA A 108 16.99 -27.07 11.76
N PRO A 109 17.00 -27.25 13.09
CA PRO A 109 15.96 -28.02 13.78
C PRO A 109 14.69 -27.18 13.91
N ALA A 110 13.58 -27.67 13.35
CA ALA A 110 12.25 -27.14 13.63
C ALA A 110 11.75 -27.70 14.97
N LEU A 111 11.62 -26.84 15.99
CA LEU A 111 10.77 -27.12 17.14
C LEU A 111 9.31 -27.06 16.67
N ALA A 112 8.68 -28.23 16.55
CA ALA A 112 7.26 -28.35 16.27
C ALA A 112 6.45 -28.05 17.55
N LEU A 113 5.74 -26.91 17.57
CA LEU A 113 4.69 -26.65 18.56
C LEU A 113 3.39 -27.26 18.04
N THR A 114 3.05 -28.45 18.51
CA THR A 114 1.80 -29.13 18.17
C THR A 114 0.62 -28.42 18.85
N ARG A 115 -0.32 -27.95 18.04
CA ARG A 115 -1.62 -27.41 18.48
C ARG A 115 -2.55 -28.59 18.78
N PRO A 116 -3.13 -28.73 19.98
CA PRO A 116 -4.10 -29.78 20.23
C PRO A 116 -5.42 -29.50 19.49
N LEU A 117 -5.96 -30.53 18.85
CA LEU A 117 -7.31 -30.61 18.32
C LEU A 117 -8.32 -30.35 19.45
N SER A 118 -9.08 -29.26 19.38
CA SER A 118 -10.27 -29.10 20.21
C SER A 118 -11.45 -29.74 19.51
N GLY A 119 -11.98 -30.80 20.13
CA GLY A 119 -13.03 -31.65 19.61
C GLY A 119 -14.39 -30.96 19.51
N LYS A 120 -15.17 -31.39 18.51
CA LYS A 120 -16.61 -31.13 18.42
C LYS A 120 -17.31 -31.86 19.56
N SER A 121 -17.98 -31.13 20.45
CA SER A 121 -19.03 -31.68 21.30
C SER A 121 -20.39 -31.24 20.73
N ASN A 122 -21.14 -32.22 20.20
CA ASN A 122 -22.59 -32.11 20.05
C ASN A 122 -23.19 -32.13 21.47
N GLN A 123 -24.02 -31.14 21.81
CA GLN A 123 -25.05 -31.31 22.83
C GLN A 123 -26.38 -30.77 22.32
N SER A 124 -27.37 -31.63 22.50
CA SER A 124 -28.76 -31.59 22.06
C SER A 124 -29.67 -31.07 23.18
N GLY A 125 -30.51 -30.06 22.88
CA GLY A 125 -31.78 -29.74 23.59
C GLY A 125 -31.69 -29.36 25.09
N PRO A 126 -32.79 -28.88 25.72
CA PRO A 126 -34.18 -29.04 25.33
C PRO A 126 -34.96 -27.73 25.09
N SER A 127 -36.14 -27.89 24.50
CA SER A 127 -37.21 -26.90 24.37
C SER A 127 -37.77 -26.47 25.73
N GLN A 128 -38.04 -25.17 25.87
CA GLN A 128 -39.11 -24.58 26.68
C GLN A 128 -39.68 -23.40 25.87
#